data_AF-K5VN32-F1
#
_entry.id   AF-K5VN32-F1
#
_cell.length_a   1.000
_cell.length_b   1.000
_cell.length_c   1.000
_cell.angle_alpha   90.00
_cell.angle_beta   90.00
_cell.angle_gamma   90.00
#
_symmetry.space_group_name_H-M   'P 1'
#
loop_
_entity.id
_entity.type
_entity.pdbx_description
1 polymer ?
#
loop_
_entity_poly.entity_id
_entity_poly.type
_entity_poly.pdbx_seq_one_letter_code
_entity_poly.pdbx_strand_id
1 'polypeptide(L)'
;MISIVSVDPAALLSSPTNITLPHSINRLPGTDTPYHYVPTLWICALFVALFGLSGILHLIEAIHTRLWFMIPTAVLANIAEVIGWSARLWSSKNPPLIDPFLMQISTTIIAPTPLVAANFVILGQFITPPARREV
;
A
#
# COMPACT_ATOMS: atom_id res chain seq x y z
N MET A 1 10.57 -20.99 17.10
CA MET A 1 10.64 -22.42 16.77
C MET A 1 10.13 -22.59 15.34
N ILE A 2 11.03 -22.46 14.37
CA ILE A 2 10.75 -22.59 12.93
C ILE A 2 11.52 -23.83 12.48
N SER A 3 10.81 -24.91 12.18
CA SER A 3 11.42 -26.15 11.69
C SER A 3 11.65 -26.04 10.18
N ILE A 4 12.91 -25.87 9.79
CA ILE A 4 13.38 -26.12 8.42
C ILE A 4 13.57 -27.62 8.25
N VAL A 5 12.61 -28.29 7.59
CA VAL A 5 12.79 -29.68 7.13
C VAL A 5 13.78 -29.64 5.96
N SER A 6 14.97 -30.19 6.21
CA SER A 6 15.98 -30.47 5.19
C SER A 6 15.42 -31.57 4.27
N VAL A 7 15.17 -31.22 3.00
CA VAL A 7 14.70 -32.18 1.98
C VAL A 7 15.91 -32.65 1.18
N ASP A 8 16.23 -33.94 1.27
CA ASP A 8 17.37 -34.56 0.57
C ASP A 8 17.20 -34.54 -0.97
N PRO A 9 18.20 -34.05 -1.73
CA PRO A 9 18.10 -33.91 -3.19
C PRO A 9 18.12 -35.24 -3.97
N ALA A 10 18.55 -36.34 -3.33
CA ALA A 10 18.65 -37.64 -3.98
C ALA A 10 17.29 -38.36 -4.18
N ALA A 11 16.24 -37.95 -3.44
CA ALA A 11 14.91 -38.54 -3.58
C ALA A 11 14.17 -38.08 -4.86
N LEU A 12 14.63 -37.01 -5.52
CA LEU A 12 13.97 -36.40 -6.68
C LEU A 12 14.31 -37.07 -8.03
N LEU A 13 15.30 -37.98 -8.07
CA LEU A 13 15.80 -38.59 -9.31
C LEU A 13 15.26 -40.00 -9.61
N SER A 14 14.43 -40.59 -8.73
CA SER A 14 13.95 -41.97 -8.89
C SER A 14 12.46 -42.13 -9.20
N SER A 15 11.67 -41.05 -9.27
CA SER A 15 10.25 -41.15 -9.65
C SER A 15 10.10 -41.17 -11.19
N PRO A 16 9.64 -42.28 -11.79
CA PRO A 16 9.56 -42.43 -13.23
C PRO A 16 8.26 -41.83 -13.74
N THR A 17 8.12 -40.50 -13.70
CA THR A 17 7.05 -39.81 -14.41
C THR A 17 7.55 -38.45 -14.89
N ASN A 18 8.43 -38.46 -15.89
CA ASN A 18 8.48 -37.39 -16.87
C ASN A 18 7.24 -37.53 -17.77
N ILE A 19 6.07 -37.28 -17.18
CA ILE A 19 4.79 -37.16 -17.86
C ILE A 19 4.52 -35.68 -17.87
N THR A 20 4.33 -35.13 -19.06
CA THR A 20 3.87 -33.77 -19.34
C THR A 20 2.78 -33.36 -18.34
N LEU A 21 3.17 -32.71 -17.24
CA LEU A 21 2.20 -32.34 -16.22
C LEU A 21 1.45 -31.13 -16.79
N PRO A 22 0.11 -31.18 -16.97
CA PRO A 22 -0.62 -29.94 -17.07
C PRO A 22 -0.22 -29.10 -15.85
N HIS A 23 -0.17 -27.78 -16.00
CA HIS A 23 0.23 -26.82 -14.96
C HIS A 23 -0.73 -26.81 -13.73
N SER A 24 -1.24 -27.96 -13.32
CA SER A 24 -2.31 -28.16 -12.35
C SER A 24 -2.04 -29.29 -11.34
N ILE A 25 -0.95 -30.07 -11.44
CA ILE A 25 -0.73 -31.25 -10.54
C ILE A 25 0.14 -30.95 -9.29
N ASN A 26 0.63 -29.73 -9.08
CA ASN A 26 1.34 -29.35 -7.83
C ASN A 26 0.81 -28.03 -7.24
N ARG A 27 -0.50 -27.92 -7.03
CA ARG A 27 -1.07 -26.76 -6.32
C ARG A 27 -1.72 -27.23 -5.04
N LEU A 28 -0.98 -27.14 -3.94
CA LEU A 28 -1.55 -27.30 -2.61
C LEU A 28 -2.67 -26.26 -2.45
N PRO A 29 -3.82 -26.61 -1.86
CA PRO A 29 -4.91 -25.66 -1.64
C PRO A 29 -4.37 -24.49 -0.78
N GLY A 30 -4.10 -23.35 -1.41
CA GLY A 30 -3.44 -22.18 -0.80
C GLY A 30 -2.27 -21.56 -1.58
N THR A 31 -1.79 -22.17 -2.68
CA THR A 31 -0.64 -21.66 -3.45
C THR A 31 -0.99 -20.77 -4.66
N ASP A 32 -2.27 -20.55 -4.95
CA ASP A 32 -2.72 -19.75 -6.11
C ASP A 32 -3.05 -18.29 -5.80
N THR A 33 -2.86 -17.86 -4.55
CA THR A 33 -3.11 -16.47 -4.15
C THR A 33 -1.77 -15.79 -3.90
N PRO A 34 -1.49 -14.61 -4.49
CA PRO A 34 -0.27 -13.85 -4.25
C PRO A 34 0.00 -13.56 -2.76
N TYR A 35 -1.05 -13.60 -1.94
CA TYR A 35 -1.01 -13.30 -0.52
C TYR A 35 -0.68 -14.48 0.40
N HIS A 36 -0.79 -15.73 -0.07
CA HIS A 36 -0.67 -16.96 0.76
C HIS A 36 -1.48 -16.95 2.09
N TYR A 37 -2.43 -16.03 2.24
CA TYR A 37 -3.27 -15.81 3.41
C TYR A 37 -4.53 -15.03 3.01
N VAL A 38 -5.65 -15.25 3.71
CA VAL A 38 -6.93 -14.57 3.45
C VAL A 38 -6.92 -13.19 4.13
N PRO A 39 -6.92 -12.06 3.38
CA PRO A 39 -6.86 -10.74 3.98
C PRO A 39 -8.06 -10.47 4.89
N THR A 40 -7.80 -10.01 6.12
CA THR A 40 -8.83 -9.69 7.11
C THR A 40 -9.58 -8.41 6.71
N LEU A 41 -10.87 -8.56 6.41
CA LEU A 41 -11.72 -7.45 5.91
C LEU A 41 -11.81 -6.27 6.87
N TRP A 42 -11.89 -6.54 8.18
CA TRP A 42 -12.04 -5.52 9.23
C TRP A 42 -10.84 -4.57 9.31
N ILE A 43 -9.63 -5.09 9.09
CA ILE A 43 -8.40 -4.28 9.12
C ILE A 43 -8.43 -3.29 7.96
N CYS A 44 -8.85 -3.74 6.77
CA CYS A 44 -8.91 -2.88 5.60
C CYS A 44 -9.94 -1.75 5.79
N ALA A 45 -11.11 -2.06 6.34
CA ALA A 45 -12.13 -1.06 6.66
C ALA A 45 -11.66 -0.04 7.70
N LEU A 46 -10.92 -0.49 8.72
CA LEU A 46 -10.36 0.39 9.75
C LEU A 46 -9.37 1.40 9.16
N PHE A 47 -8.47 0.96 8.28
CA PHE A 47 -7.53 1.87 7.64
C PHE A 47 -8.21 2.85 6.68
N VAL A 48 -9.21 2.41 5.89
CA VAL A 48 -10.02 3.35 5.07
C VAL A 48 -10.65 4.43 5.94
N ALA A 49 -11.23 4.06 7.09
CA ALA A 49 -11.84 5.01 8.00
C ALA A 49 -10.82 5.98 8.61
N LEU A 50 -9.65 5.48 9.03
CA LEU A 50 -8.57 6.30 9.58
C LEU A 50 -8.01 7.29 8.56
N PHE A 51 -7.76 6.84 7.33
CA PHE A 51 -7.29 7.72 6.26
C PHE A 51 -8.36 8.74 5.87
N GLY A 52 -9.63 8.35 5.77
CA GLY A 52 -10.73 9.29 5.53
C GLY A 52 -10.82 10.36 6.62
N LEU A 53 -10.73 9.98 7.90
CA LEU A 53 -10.75 10.93 9.02
C LEU A 53 -9.53 11.87 8.99
N SER A 54 -8.34 11.33 8.74
CA SER A 54 -7.12 12.11 8.60
C SER A 54 -7.22 13.12 7.45
N GLY A 55 -7.85 12.75 6.34
CA GLY A 55 -8.07 13.65 5.20
C GLY A 55 -8.97 14.84 5.55
N ILE A 56 -10.02 14.59 6.34
CA ILE A 56 -10.90 15.65 6.84
C ILE A 56 -10.14 16.60 7.77
N LEU A 57 -9.32 16.06 8.68
CA LEU A 57 -8.50 16.88 9.58
C LEU A 57 -7.52 17.76 8.80
N HIS A 58 -6.79 17.20 7.83
CA HIS A 58 -5.88 17.97 6.97
C HIS A 58 -6.61 19.03 6.13
N LEU A 59 -7.85 18.75 5.69
CA LEU A 59 -8.67 19.71 4.97
C LEU A 59 -9.09 20.88 5.89
N ILE A 60 -9.50 20.58 7.13
CA ILE A 60 -9.83 21.59 8.13
C ILE A 60 -8.60 22.45 8.44
N GLU A 61 -7.43 21.84 8.65
CA GLU A 61 -6.18 22.56 8.89
C GLU A 61 -5.79 23.45 7.71
N ALA A 62 -5.91 22.95 6.47
CA ALA A 62 -5.61 23.73 5.27
C ALA A 62 -6.51 24.95 5.11
N ILE A 63 -7.81 24.82 5.43
CA ILE A 63 -8.76 25.93 5.41
C ILE A 63 -8.42 26.93 6.53
N HIS A 64 -8.14 26.46 7.75
CA HIS A 64 -7.88 27.33 8.90
C HIS A 64 -6.57 28.11 8.77
N THR A 65 -5.51 27.48 8.28
CA THR A 65 -4.20 28.12 8.09
C THR A 65 -4.07 28.87 6.75
N ARG A 66 -5.07 28.77 5.86
CA ARG A 66 -5.06 29.40 4.52
C ARG A 66 -3.89 28.96 3.64
N LEU A 67 -3.29 27.79 3.93
CA LEU A 67 -2.26 27.19 3.08
C LEU A 67 -2.92 26.53 1.84
N TRP A 68 -3.24 27.34 0.83
CA TRP A 68 -3.86 26.87 -0.41
C TRP A 68 -3.04 25.81 -1.15
N PHE A 69 -1.71 25.78 -0.97
CA PHE A 69 -0.84 24.74 -1.56
C PHE A 69 -0.96 23.38 -0.85
N MET A 70 -1.49 23.35 0.38
CA MET A 70 -1.65 22.13 1.17
C MET A 70 -2.89 21.34 0.76
N ILE A 71 -3.88 22.00 0.15
CA ILE A 71 -5.11 21.35 -0.35
C ILE A 71 -4.79 20.30 -1.42
N PRO A 72 -4.09 20.59 -2.54
CA PRO A 72 -3.85 19.58 -3.57
C PRO A 72 -2.95 18.45 -3.07
N THR A 73 -1.96 18.72 -2.22
CA THR A 73 -1.04 17.70 -1.70
C THR A 73 -1.71 16.76 -0.70
N ALA A 74 -2.48 17.30 0.26
CA ALA A 74 -3.20 16.49 1.24
C ALA A 74 -4.32 15.67 0.60
N VAL A 75 -5.06 16.24 -0.35
CA VAL A 75 -6.14 15.55 -1.06
C VAL A 75 -5.59 14.42 -1.94
N LEU A 76 -4.49 14.65 -2.69
CA LEU A 76 -3.85 13.60 -3.49
C LEU A 76 -3.34 12.45 -2.61
N ALA A 77 -2.67 12.77 -1.51
CA ALA A 77 -2.19 11.76 -0.56
C ALA A 77 -3.34 10.92 0.00
N ASN A 78 -4.45 11.56 0.37
CA ASN A 78 -5.60 10.88 0.94
C ASN A 78 -6.32 9.97 -0.06
N ILE A 79 -6.53 10.45 -1.29
CA ILE A 79 -7.18 9.67 -2.35
C ILE A 79 -6.34 8.44 -2.69
N ALA A 80 -5.02 8.60 -2.85
CA ALA A 80 -4.13 7.49 -3.15
C ALA A 80 -4.20 6.40 -2.08
N GLU A 81 -4.25 6.80 -0.81
CA GLU A 81 -4.28 5.86 0.30
C GLU A 81 -5.65 5.14 0.42
N VAL A 82 -6.75 5.88 0.26
CA VAL A 82 -8.10 5.28 0.22
C VAL A 82 -8.23 4.28 -0.94
N ILE A 83 -7.65 4.58 -2.11
CA ILE A 83 -7.64 3.67 -3.26
C ILE A 83 -6.83 2.40 -2.92
N GLY A 84 -5.66 2.51 -2.30
CA GLY A 84 -4.85 1.36 -1.91
C GLY A 84 -5.56 0.42 -0.94
N TRP A 85 -6.22 0.96 0.08
CA TRP A 85 -6.98 0.15 1.03
C TRP A 85 -8.27 -0.42 0.43
N SER A 86 -8.89 0.27 -0.52
CA SER A 86 -10.02 -0.24 -1.30
C SER A 86 -9.61 -1.37 -2.25
N ALA A 87 -8.43 -1.28 -2.87
CA ALA A 87 -7.82 -2.35 -3.66
C ALA A 87 -7.64 -3.63 -2.83
N ARG A 88 -7.21 -3.48 -1.58
CA ARG A 88 -7.04 -4.59 -0.63
C ARG A 88 -8.38 -5.25 -0.25
N LEU A 89 -9.44 -4.47 -0.06
CA LEU A 89 -10.80 -4.99 0.13
C LEU A 89 -11.28 -5.79 -1.09
N TRP A 90 -11.01 -5.29 -2.30
CA TRP A 90 -11.36 -5.99 -3.53
C TRP A 90 -10.58 -7.31 -3.67
N SER A 91 -9.29 -7.30 -3.36
CA SER A 91 -8.45 -8.49 -3.38
C SER A 91 -8.94 -9.57 -2.40
N SER A 92 -9.52 -9.19 -1.27
CA SER A 92 -10.13 -10.14 -0.32
C SER A 92 -11.35 -10.87 -0.92
N LYS A 93 -12.10 -10.24 -1.85
CA LYS A 93 -13.24 -10.88 -2.54
C LYS A 93 -12.84 -11.72 -3.75
N ASN A 94 -11.73 -11.42 -4.41
CA ASN A 94 -11.22 -12.17 -5.56
C ASN A 94 -9.70 -12.40 -5.42
N PRO A 95 -9.26 -13.42 -4.66
CA PRO A 95 -7.86 -13.68 -4.33
C PRO A 95 -6.88 -14.00 -5.47
N PRO A 96 -7.28 -14.57 -6.63
CA PRO A 96 -6.32 -14.96 -7.68
C PRO A 96 -5.93 -13.80 -8.61
N LEU A 97 -6.52 -12.61 -8.47
CA LEU A 97 -6.22 -11.46 -9.32
C LEU A 97 -4.96 -10.73 -8.81
N ILE A 98 -3.96 -10.59 -9.67
CA ILE A 98 -2.71 -9.88 -9.37
C ILE A 98 -2.85 -8.35 -9.48
N ASP A 99 -3.78 -7.87 -10.31
CA ASP A 99 -4.04 -6.44 -10.52
C ASP A 99 -4.36 -5.67 -9.23
N PRO A 100 -5.27 -6.14 -8.34
CA PRO A 100 -5.55 -5.44 -7.08
C PRO A 100 -4.39 -5.51 -6.08
N PHE A 101 -3.51 -6.51 -6.15
CA PHE A 101 -2.28 -6.58 -5.35
C PHE A 101 -1.29 -5.48 -5.78
N LEU A 102 -1.08 -5.34 -7.09
CA LEU A 102 -0.18 -4.33 -7.64
C LEU A 102 -0.70 -2.91 -7.39
N MET A 103 -2.01 -2.69 -7.54
CA MET A 103 -2.66 -1.42 -7.25
C MET A 103 -2.48 -1.03 -5.77
N GLN A 104 -2.71 -1.95 -4.84
CA GLN A 104 -2.50 -1.67 -3.41
C GLN A 104 -1.06 -1.21 -3.11
N ILE A 105 -0.05 -1.99 -3.51
CA ILE A 105 1.33 -1.69 -3.14
C ILE A 105 1.82 -0.39 -3.78
N SER A 106 1.54 -0.19 -5.07
CA SER A 106 1.96 1.01 -5.78
C SER A 106 1.34 2.29 -5.22
N THR A 107 0.03 2.27 -4.95
CA THR A 107 -0.69 3.44 -4.42
C THR A 107 -0.23 3.81 -3.01
N THR A 108 -0.05 2.84 -2.11
CA THR A 108 0.42 3.10 -0.73
C THR A 108 1.87 3.59 -0.68
N ILE A 109 2.72 3.24 -1.65
CA ILE A 109 4.07 3.80 -1.75
C ILE A 109 4.04 5.27 -2.22
N ILE A 110 3.17 5.59 -3.17
CA ILE A 110 3.08 6.95 -3.73
C ILE A 110 2.39 7.91 -2.76
N ALA A 111 1.36 7.44 -2.06
CA ALA A 111 0.51 8.23 -1.17
C ALA A 111 1.22 9.13 -0.13
N PRO A 112 2.29 8.72 0.58
CA PRO A 112 2.96 9.60 1.55
C PRO A 112 3.80 10.72 0.90
N THR A 113 4.14 10.61 -0.39
CA THR A 113 5.08 11.52 -1.06
C THR A 113 4.59 12.98 -1.12
N PRO A 114 3.33 13.27 -1.50
CA PRO A 114 2.82 14.64 -1.52
C PRO A 114 2.76 15.29 -0.12
N LEU A 115 2.51 14.50 0.93
CA LEU A 115 2.49 14.99 2.31
C LEU A 115 3.91 15.42 2.76
N VAL A 116 4.92 14.62 2.41
CA VAL A 116 6.34 14.96 2.66
C VAL A 116 6.76 16.21 1.89
N ALA A 117 6.34 16.36 0.63
CA ALA A 117 6.60 17.56 -0.15
C ALA A 117 6.01 18.83 0.50
N ALA A 118 4.80 18.75 1.06
CA ALA A 118 4.18 19.86 1.78
C ALA A 118 5.01 20.28 3.01
N ASN A 119 5.53 19.31 3.78
CA ASN A 119 6.41 19.60 4.92
C ASN A 119 7.69 20.34 4.51
N PHE A 120 8.32 19.97 3.39
CA PHE A 120 9.51 20.68 2.89
C PHE A 120 9.21 22.13 2.48
N VAL A 121 8.05 22.40 1.89
CA VAL A 121 7.63 23.78 1.55
C VAL A 121 7.47 24.62 2.80
N ILE A 122 6.81 24.08 3.83
CA ILE A 122 6.62 24.77 5.12
C ILE A 122 7.98 25.05 5.78
N LEU A 123 8.88 24.07 5.78
CA LEU A 123 10.24 24.25 6.31
C LEU A 123 11.03 25.32 5.55
N GLY A 124 10.92 25.38 4.23
CA GLY A 124 11.57 26.43 3.41
C GLY A 124 11.09 27.84 3.74
N GLN A 125 9.81 27.99 4.10
CA GLN A 125 9.26 29.28 4.56
C GLN A 125 9.77 29.66 5.95
N PHE A 126 9.93 28.69 6.86
CA PHE A 126 10.50 28.94 8.19
C PHE A 126 11.97 29.35 8.15
N ILE A 127 12.74 28.76 7.24
CA ILE A 127 14.18 28.99 7.14
C ILE A 127 14.53 30.33 6.48
N THR A 128 13.63 30.86 5.64
CA THR A 128 13.84 32.13 4.91
C THR A 128 13.42 33.30 5.79
N PRO A 129 14.35 34.08 6.37
CA PRO A 129 13.98 35.25 7.15
C PRO A 129 13.32 36.29 6.23
N PRO A 130 12.30 37.02 6.68
CA PRO A 130 11.76 38.11 5.90
C PRO A 130 12.87 39.13 5.61
N ALA A 131 13.08 39.46 4.33
CA ALA A 131 14.05 40.46 3.92
C ALA A 131 13.79 41.75 4.70
N ARG A 132 14.77 42.15 5.51
CA ARG A 132 14.74 43.42 6.24
C ARG A 132 14.63 44.52 5.19
N ARG A 133 13.46 45.15 5.09
CA ARG A 133 13.32 46.37 4.32
C ARG A 133 14.06 47.44 5.09
N GLU A 134 15.29 47.71 4.67
CA GLU A 134 16.03 48.90 5.10
C GLU A 134 15.19 50.10 4.62
N VAL A 135 14.65 50.88 5.56
CA VAL A 135 14.03 52.20 5.34
C VAL A 135 15.05 53.29 5.61
#